data_AF-A0A5J4QE15-F1
#
_entry.id   AF-A0A5J4QE15-F1
#
_cell.length_a   1.000
_cell.length_b   1.000
_cell.length_c   1.000
_cell.angle_alpha   90.00
_cell.angle_beta   90.00
_cell.angle_gamma   90.00
#
_symmetry.space_group_name_H-M   'P 1'
#
loop_
_entity.id
_entity.type
_entity.pdbx_description
1 polymer ?
#
loop_
_entity_poly.entity_id
_entity_poly.type
_entity_poly.pdbx_seq_one_letter_code
_entity_poly.pdbx_strand_id
1 'polypeptide(L)' 'MRKWRIEDSEELYNITGWGTSYFGINEQGHVVVTPRDNGVA' A
#
# COMPACT_ATOMS: atom_id res chain seq x y z
N MET A 1 -7.66 11.95 20.91
CA MET A 1 -7.71 11.52 19.50
C MET A 1 -6.41 10.82 19.15
N ARG A 2 -6.49 9.66 18.48
CA ARG A 2 -5.30 8.95 17.99
C ARG A 2 -4.67 9.74 16.84
N LYS A 3 -3.34 9.79 16.78
CA LYS A 3 -2.61 10.45 15.69
C LYS A 3 -2.71 9.59 14.42
N TRP A 4 -3.00 10.24 13.29
CA TRP A 4 -3.04 9.60 11.97
C TRP A 4 -1.67 9.02 11.61
N ARG A 5 -1.67 7.82 11.02
CA ARG A 5 -0.49 7.09 10.56
C ARG A 5 -0.67 6.66 9.10
N ILE A 6 0.41 6.15 8.52
CA ILE A 6 0.42 5.63 7.16
C ILE A 6 -0.54 4.45 7.01
N GLU A 7 -0.57 3.55 8.00
CA GLU A 7 -1.42 2.35 7.95
C GLU A 7 -2.91 2.72 7.98
N ASP A 8 -3.27 3.87 8.57
CA ASP A 8 -4.65 4.37 8.52
C ASP A 8 -5.06 4.71 7.08
N SER A 9 -4.12 5.15 6.23
CA SER A 9 -4.37 5.43 4.82
C SER A 9 -4.46 4.13 4.01
N GLU A 10 -3.61 3.15 4.29
CA GLU A 10 -3.64 1.82 3.64
C GLU A 10 -4.97 1.11 3.92
N GLU A 11 -5.45 1.16 5.16
CA GLU A 11 -6.73 0.60 5.58
C GLU A 11 -7.91 1.36 4.98
N LEU A 12 -7.93 2.70 5.10
CA LEU A 12 -9.03 3.54 4.61
C LEU A 12 -9.27 3.36 3.10
N TYR A 13 -8.20 3.27 2.31
CA TYR A 13 -8.28 3.10 0.86
C TYR A 13 -8.23 1.63 0.41
N ASN A 14 -8.22 0.68 1.36
CA ASN A 14 -8.21 -0.75 1.10
C ASN A 14 -7.09 -1.16 0.11
N ILE A 15 -5.90 -0.56 0.22
CA ILE A 15 -4.79 -0.72 -0.74
C ILE A 15 -4.43 -2.20 -0.94
N THR A 16 -4.51 -3.01 0.12
CA THR A 16 -4.24 -4.46 0.08
C THR A 16 -5.37 -5.28 -0.54
N GLY A 17 -6.59 -4.74 -0.58
CA GLY A 17 -7.77 -5.44 -1.08
C GLY A 17 -8.00 -5.32 -2.59
N TRP A 18 -7.24 -4.48 -3.28
CA TRP A 18 -7.31 -4.34 -4.74
C TRP A 18 -5.92 -4.36 -5.38
N GLY A 19 -5.81 -4.93 -6.58
CA GLY A 19 -4.60 -4.82 -7.39
C GLY A 19 -3.45 -5.76 -7.05
N THR A 20 -3.70 -7.00 -6.59
CA THR A 20 -2.72 -8.12 -6.63
C THR A 20 -1.31 -7.75 -6.15
N SER A 21 -1.19 -7.02 -5.03
CA SER A 21 0.10 -6.61 -4.47
C SER A 21 0.95 -5.66 -5.34
N TYR A 22 0.36 -5.06 -6.39
CA TYR A 22 1.01 -4.06 -7.23
C TYR A 22 1.08 -2.67 -6.58
N PHE A 23 0.21 -2.38 -5.61
CA PHE A 23 0.10 -1.06 -4.99
C PHE A 23 0.41 -1.13 -3.49
N GLY A 24 1.03 -0.08 -2.96
CA GLY A 24 1.37 0.06 -1.54
C GLY A 24 1.60 1.51 -1.15
N ILE A 25 1.83 1.78 0.13
CA ILE A 25 2.31 3.07 0.62
C ILE A 25 3.69 2.90 1.25
N ASN A 26 4.67 3.72 0.85
CA ASN A 26 6.03 3.63 1.42
C ASN A 26 6.16 4.38 2.76
N GLU A 27 7.33 4.32 3.39
CA GLU A 27 7.62 4.95 4.69
C GLU A 27 7.47 6.48 4.70
N GLN A 28 7.42 7.13 3.52
CA GLN A 28 7.19 8.57 3.39
C GLN A 28 5.70 8.91 3.26
N GLY A 29 4.81 7.91 3.16
CA GLY A 29 3.39 8.10 2.94
C GLY A 29 2.99 8.29 1.47
N HIS A 30 3.87 7.98 0.52
CA HIS A 30 3.57 8.07 -0.91
C HIS A 30 3.02 6.74 -1.45
N VAL A 31 2.02 6.83 -2.33
CA VAL A 31 1.57 5.67 -3.11
C VAL A 31 2.69 5.22 -4.04
N VAL A 32 2.96 3.92 -4.04
CA VAL A 32 3.95 3.28 -4.92
C VAL A 32 3.30 2.18 -5.74
N VAL A 33 3.89 1.93 -6.92
CA VAL A 33 3.50 0.83 -7.79
C VAL A 33 4.70 -0.10 -8.01
N THR A 34 4.49 -1.39 -7.87
CA THR A 34 5.48 -2.45 -8.06
C THR A 34 5.01 -3.35 -9.20
N PRO A 35 5.12 -2.92 -10.47
CA PRO A 35 4.50 -3.57 -11.63
C PRO A 35 5.09 -4.95 -11.98
N ARG A 36 6.09 -5.41 -11.25
CA ARG A 36 6.67 -6.76 -11.35
C ARG A 36 6.52 -7.45 -10.02
N ASP A 37 5.76 -8.54 -10.01
CA ASP A 37 5.83 -9.47 -8.90
C ASP A 37 7.19 -10.19 -8.98
N ASN A 38 8.06 -10.00 -7.98
CA ASN A 38 9.32 -10.75 -7.88
C ASN A 38 9.07 -12.22 -7.47
N GLY A 39 7.81 -12.67 -7.40
CA GLY A 39 7.36 -14.01 -7.03
C GLY A 39 6.85 -14.92 -8.16
N VAL A 40 6.92 -14.52 -9.44
CA VAL A 40 6.62 -15.42 -10.58
C VAL A 40 7.90 -15.83 -11.31
N ALA A 41 8.25 -17.10 -11.15
CA ALA A 41 9.03 -17.87 -12.12
C ALA A 41 8.13 -18.32 -13.28
#